data_AF-A0A3D1HCK3-F1
#
_entry.id   AF-A0A3D1HCK3-F1
#
_cell.length_a   1.000
_cell.length_b   1.000
_cell.length_c   1.000
_cell.angle_alpha   90.00
_cell.angle_beta   90.00
_cell.angle_gamma   90.00
#
_symmetry.space_group_name_H-M   'P 1'
#
loop_
_entity.id
_entity.type
_entity.pdbx_description
1 polymer ?
#
loop_
_entity_poly.entity_id
_entity_poly.type
_entity_poly.pdbx_seq_one_letter_code
_entity_poly.pdbx_strand_id
1 'polypeptide(L)'
;MKKTVIITIVGITILLISIFLIVWLPKSDLEKYIIMHNANYSEKWKFNHANVDNENQTISIRFDKKSGAWNENFDNIYEIYKWLNVKVYETDNLKGYLFNLDFIGIGEYFSIRNISSDLNELEIWCNTVVELDKISDKFSKATKLYLFPAYYKDITEIEGFDNLQYICFSQAITDDEIATIQSYFPDCKFECNYSM
;
A
#
# COMPACT_ATOMS: atom_id res chain seq x y z
N MET A 1 -3.73 -6.59 59.40
CA MET A 1 -4.84 -6.28 58.45
C MET A 1 -4.63 -4.99 57.67
N LYS A 2 -4.46 -3.81 58.28
CA LYS A 2 -4.31 -2.53 57.54
C LYS A 2 -3.16 -2.50 56.50
N LYS A 3 -1.97 -3.03 56.82
CA LYS A 3 -0.83 -3.06 55.88
C LYS A 3 -1.07 -3.97 54.66
N THR A 4 -1.70 -5.12 54.86
CA THR A 4 -2.00 -6.08 53.78
C THR A 4 -3.03 -5.52 52.81
N VAL A 5 -4.07 -4.83 53.33
CA VAL A 5 -5.09 -4.16 52.52
C VAL A 5 -4.47 -3.04 51.67
N ILE A 6 -3.55 -2.25 52.22
CA ILE A 6 -2.86 -1.19 51.47
C ILE A 6 -2.02 -1.76 50.32
N ILE A 7 -1.29 -2.85 50.55
CA ILE A 7 -0.48 -3.49 49.50
C ILE A 7 -1.36 -4.04 48.38
N THR A 8 -2.49 -4.67 48.72
CA THR A 8 -3.43 -5.18 47.71
C THR A 8 -4.05 -4.05 46.89
N ILE A 9 -4.45 -2.95 47.52
CA ILE A 9 -5.00 -1.78 46.81
C ILE A 9 -3.96 -1.16 45.88
N VAL A 10 -2.73 -0.97 46.36
CA VAL A 10 -1.64 -0.42 45.53
C VAL A 10 -1.32 -1.35 44.36
N GLY A 11 -1.27 -2.66 44.58
CA GLY A 11 -1.03 -3.64 43.52
C GLY A 11 -2.12 -3.64 42.45
N ILE A 12 -3.40 -3.58 42.83
CA ILE A 12 -4.53 -3.48 41.89
C ILE A 12 -4.49 -2.14 41.13
N THR A 13 -4.10 -1.06 41.80
CA THR A 13 -4.01 0.27 41.16
C THR A 13 -2.89 0.31 40.13
N ILE A 14 -1.73 -0.29 40.41
CA ILE A 14 -0.62 -0.41 39.45
C ILE A 14 -0.96 -1.35 38.29
N LEU A 15 -1.75 -2.40 38.53
CA LEU A 15 -2.24 -3.29 37.48
C LEU A 15 -3.24 -2.56 36.55
N LEU A 16 -4.16 -1.77 37.11
CA LEU A 16 -5.12 -0.96 36.34
C LEU A 16 -4.41 0.17 35.57
N ILE A 17 -3.57 0.95 36.26
CA ILE A 17 -2.26 1.46 35.82
C ILE A 17 -1.76 1.04 34.42
N SER A 18 -1.12 -0.12 34.45
CA SER A 18 -0.41 -0.75 33.36
C SER A 18 -1.35 -1.24 32.26
N ILE A 19 -2.53 -1.80 32.59
CA ILE A 19 -3.54 -2.16 31.59
C ILE A 19 -4.03 -0.91 30.86
N PHE A 20 -4.28 0.19 31.57
CA PHE A 20 -4.67 1.46 30.96
C PHE A 20 -3.56 1.97 30.06
N LEU A 21 -2.29 1.95 30.48
CA LEU A 21 -1.15 2.35 29.65
C LEU A 21 -0.94 1.45 28.42
N ILE A 22 -1.26 0.15 28.50
CA ILE A 22 -1.19 -0.78 27.36
C ILE A 22 -2.33 -0.51 26.36
N VAL A 23 -3.55 -0.22 26.84
CA VAL A 23 -4.70 0.15 26.01
C VAL A 23 -4.58 1.57 25.45
N TRP A 24 -3.85 2.44 26.15
CA TRP A 24 -3.60 3.85 25.81
C TRP A 24 -2.16 4.08 25.33
N LEU A 25 -1.52 3.04 24.76
CA LEU A 25 -0.32 3.22 23.96
C LEU A 25 -0.63 4.28 22.90
N PRO A 26 0.17 5.35 22.78
CA PRO A 26 -0.09 6.39 21.82
C PRO A 26 0.12 5.79 20.44
N LYS A 27 -0.99 5.39 19.80
CA LYS A 27 -1.06 5.31 18.34
C LYS A 27 -0.35 6.54 17.79
N SER A 28 0.50 6.37 16.79
CA SER A 28 1.25 7.48 16.20
C SER A 28 0.28 8.59 15.82
N ASP A 29 0.70 9.86 15.89
CA ASP A 29 -0.19 10.97 15.55
C ASP A 29 -0.76 10.83 14.13
N LEU A 30 -0.03 10.16 13.24
CA LEU A 30 -0.49 9.75 11.92
C LEU A 30 -1.61 8.70 11.98
N GLU A 31 -1.47 7.64 12.75
CA GLU A 31 -2.51 6.61 12.89
C GLU A 31 -3.77 7.19 13.55
N LYS A 32 -3.62 8.05 14.58
CA LYS A 32 -4.74 8.81 15.16
C LYS A 32 -5.39 9.75 14.15
N TYR A 33 -4.60 10.45 13.34
CA TYR A 33 -5.11 11.36 12.31
C TYR A 33 -5.90 10.59 11.23
N ILE A 34 -5.33 9.50 10.70
CA ILE A 34 -5.93 8.59 9.71
C ILE A 34 -7.22 7.95 10.25
N ILE A 35 -7.24 7.53 11.53
CA ILE A 35 -8.42 6.93 12.16
C ILE A 35 -9.49 7.98 12.50
N MET A 36 -9.11 9.13 13.07
CA MET A 36 -10.04 10.19 13.47
C MET A 36 -10.74 10.83 12.28
N HIS A 37 -10.11 10.85 11.10
CA HIS A 37 -10.63 11.57 9.94
C HIS A 37 -11.30 10.70 8.88
N ASN A 38 -11.36 9.35 9.01
CA ASN A 38 -12.05 8.54 8.00
C ASN A 38 -12.37 7.09 8.43
N ALA A 39 -13.40 6.89 9.24
CA ALA A 39 -13.89 5.53 9.55
C ALA A 39 -14.39 4.74 8.32
N ASN A 40 -14.53 5.38 7.14
CA ASN A 40 -14.90 4.75 5.87
C ASN A 40 -14.24 5.47 4.68
N TYR A 41 -12.95 5.25 4.43
CA TYR A 41 -12.22 5.76 3.25
C TYR A 41 -12.96 5.53 1.92
N SER A 42 -13.76 4.46 1.83
CA SER A 42 -14.86 4.35 0.86
C SER A 42 -15.89 3.32 1.33
N GLU A 43 -17.00 3.21 0.60
CA GLU A 43 -17.94 2.07 0.74
C GLU A 43 -17.27 0.71 0.45
N LYS A 44 -16.15 0.72 -0.28
CA LYS A 44 -15.48 -0.46 -0.83
C LYS A 44 -14.26 -0.90 -0.02
N TRP A 45 -13.63 0.03 0.71
CA TRP A 45 -12.39 -0.20 1.45
C TRP A 45 -12.55 0.15 2.93
N LYS A 46 -11.99 -0.68 3.79
CA LYS A 46 -11.92 -0.48 5.23
C LYS A 46 -10.46 -0.24 5.61
N PHE A 47 -10.17 0.84 6.32
CA PHE A 47 -8.86 0.98 6.94
C PHE A 47 -8.62 -0.16 7.94
N ASN A 48 -7.45 -0.79 7.86
CA ASN A 48 -7.04 -1.85 8.78
C ASN A 48 -6.06 -1.27 9.81
N HIS A 49 -4.85 -0.90 9.38
CA HIS A 49 -3.82 -0.32 10.23
C HIS A 49 -2.84 0.54 9.43
N ALA A 50 -2.06 1.33 10.15
CA ALA A 50 -0.88 1.99 9.63
C ALA A 50 0.31 1.66 10.53
N ASN A 51 1.48 1.46 9.93
CA ASN A 51 2.73 1.24 10.64
C ASN A 51 3.75 2.28 10.19
N VAL A 52 4.57 2.77 11.13
CA VAL A 52 5.66 3.71 10.85
C VAL A 52 6.97 3.04 11.25
N ASP A 53 7.82 2.84 10.27
CA ASP A 53 9.20 2.41 10.45
C ASP A 53 10.10 3.66 10.45
N ASN A 54 10.54 4.06 11.65
CA ASN A 54 11.40 5.23 11.81
C ASN A 54 12.84 4.97 11.34
N GLU A 55 13.30 3.72 11.34
CA GLU A 55 14.67 3.38 10.93
C GLU A 55 14.81 3.50 9.41
N ASN A 56 13.83 2.95 8.68
CA ASN A 56 13.80 2.99 7.22
C ASN A 56 12.97 4.17 6.67
N GLN A 57 12.52 5.07 7.54
CA GLN A 57 11.69 6.22 7.19
C GLN A 57 10.53 5.86 6.25
N THR A 58 9.80 4.81 6.60
CA THR A 58 8.72 4.27 5.76
C THR A 58 7.40 4.22 6.53
N ILE A 59 6.32 4.60 5.86
CA ILE A 59 4.95 4.51 6.37
C ILE A 59 4.22 3.46 5.53
N SER A 60 3.66 2.43 6.16
CA SER A 60 2.82 1.44 5.46
C SER A 60 1.39 1.54 5.95
N ILE A 61 0.43 1.73 5.02
CA ILE A 61 -0.99 1.89 5.31
C ILE A 61 -1.75 0.77 4.61
N ARG A 62 -2.53 0.01 5.38
CA ARG A 62 -3.28 -1.13 4.87
C ARG A 62 -4.79 -0.89 4.87
N PHE A 63 -5.42 -1.29 3.78
CA PHE A 63 -6.86 -1.31 3.58
C PHE A 63 -7.33 -2.74 3.27
N ASP A 64 -8.40 -3.17 3.93
CA ASP A 64 -9.07 -4.43 3.62
C ASP A 64 -10.30 -4.16 2.75
N LYS A 65 -10.49 -5.01 1.74
CA LYS A 65 -11.64 -4.96 0.84
C LYS A 65 -12.92 -5.32 1.59
N LYS A 66 -13.97 -4.50 1.41
CA LYS A 66 -15.31 -4.77 1.94
C LYS A 66 -16.18 -5.51 0.94
N SER A 67 -16.19 -5.08 -0.32
CA SER A 67 -17.09 -5.60 -1.37
C SER A 67 -16.64 -5.16 -2.78
N GLY A 68 -17.33 -5.68 -3.81
CA GLY A 68 -17.14 -5.28 -5.23
C GLY A 68 -16.04 -6.04 -5.96
N ALA A 69 -16.01 -5.95 -7.28
CA ALA A 69 -14.88 -6.43 -8.07
C ALA A 69 -13.69 -5.45 -7.96
N TRP A 70 -12.47 -5.91 -8.26
CA TRP A 70 -11.28 -5.05 -8.15
C TRP A 70 -11.28 -3.91 -9.17
N ASN A 71 -11.59 -4.22 -10.43
CA ASN A 71 -11.76 -3.21 -11.48
C ASN A 71 -12.81 -2.13 -11.13
N GLU A 72 -13.91 -2.49 -10.48
CA GLU A 72 -14.94 -1.52 -10.03
C GLU A 72 -14.44 -0.60 -8.92
N ASN A 73 -13.46 -1.07 -8.14
CA ASN A 73 -12.93 -0.38 -6.98
C ASN A 73 -11.65 0.41 -7.29
N PHE A 74 -11.14 0.34 -8.52
CA PHE A 74 -9.82 0.86 -8.86
C PHE A 74 -9.76 2.39 -8.82
N ASP A 75 -10.81 3.07 -9.27
CA ASP A 75 -10.93 4.53 -9.12
C ASP A 75 -10.88 4.94 -7.64
N ASN A 76 -11.53 4.18 -6.75
CA ASN A 76 -11.50 4.46 -5.31
C ASN A 76 -10.09 4.26 -4.70
N ILE A 77 -9.32 3.29 -5.19
CA ILE A 77 -7.92 3.11 -4.79
C ILE A 77 -7.13 4.38 -5.13
N TYR A 78 -7.30 4.89 -6.35
CA TYR A 78 -6.59 6.08 -6.80
C TYR A 78 -7.00 7.35 -6.04
N GLU A 79 -8.28 7.53 -5.73
CA GLU A 79 -8.72 8.66 -4.89
C GLU A 79 -8.12 8.60 -3.48
N ILE A 80 -8.08 7.41 -2.86
CA ILE A 80 -7.42 7.20 -1.57
C ILE A 80 -5.93 7.53 -1.67
N TYR A 81 -5.26 7.07 -2.73
CA TYR A 81 -3.85 7.36 -3.00
C TYR A 81 -3.59 8.87 -3.09
N LYS A 82 -4.32 9.60 -3.94
CA LYS A 82 -4.15 11.05 -4.12
C LYS A 82 -4.35 11.80 -2.80
N TRP A 83 -5.40 11.44 -2.07
CA TRP A 83 -5.72 12.10 -0.80
C TRP A 83 -4.62 11.88 0.23
N LEU A 84 -4.14 10.64 0.39
CA LEU A 84 -3.05 10.31 1.31
C LEU A 84 -1.74 10.98 0.89
N ASN A 85 -1.43 11.02 -0.41
CA ASN A 85 -0.23 11.64 -0.93
C ASN A 85 -0.13 13.11 -0.50
N VAL A 86 -1.21 13.88 -0.68
CA VAL A 86 -1.28 15.27 -0.22
C VAL A 86 -1.09 15.35 1.30
N LYS A 87 -1.78 14.52 2.07
CA LYS A 87 -1.78 14.63 3.53
C LYS A 87 -0.47 14.22 4.19
N VAL A 88 0.20 13.19 3.68
CA VAL A 88 1.52 12.77 4.16
C VAL A 88 2.52 13.90 3.94
N TYR A 89 2.57 14.49 2.75
CA TYR A 89 3.53 15.56 2.44
C TYR A 89 3.17 16.94 2.99
N GLU A 90 1.92 17.18 3.41
CA GLU A 90 1.56 18.36 4.20
C GLU A 90 2.00 18.23 5.67
N THR A 91 2.28 17.02 6.16
CA THR A 91 2.67 16.79 7.56
C THR A 91 4.19 16.93 7.71
N ASP A 92 4.65 18.00 8.37
CA ASP A 92 6.07 18.37 8.44
C ASP A 92 7.00 17.24 8.88
N ASN A 93 6.60 16.43 9.86
CA ASN A 93 7.43 15.33 10.38
C ASN A 93 7.50 14.10 9.47
N LEU A 94 6.69 14.04 8.41
CA LEU A 94 6.58 12.89 7.51
C LEU A 94 7.03 13.21 6.08
N LYS A 95 7.41 14.46 5.79
CA LYS A 95 7.82 14.90 4.45
C LYS A 95 9.00 14.12 3.86
N GLY A 96 9.87 13.58 4.72
CA GLY A 96 11.01 12.77 4.30
C GLY A 96 10.74 11.27 4.24
N TYR A 97 9.52 10.82 4.58
CA TYR A 97 9.19 9.40 4.59
C TYR A 97 8.72 8.95 3.20
N LEU A 98 9.08 7.72 2.85
CA LEU A 98 8.39 6.98 1.80
C LEU A 98 7.08 6.44 2.36
N PHE A 99 6.04 6.34 1.54
CA PHE A 99 4.82 5.66 1.97
C PHE A 99 4.37 4.58 1.00
N ASN A 100 3.78 3.53 1.59
CA ASN A 100 3.27 2.35 0.94
C ASN A 100 1.78 2.22 1.25
N LEU A 101 0.98 1.90 0.25
CA LEU A 101 -0.44 1.61 0.38
C LEU A 101 -0.69 0.17 -0.04
N ASP A 102 -1.24 -0.63 0.86
CA ASP A 102 -1.60 -2.01 0.61
C ASP A 102 -3.13 -2.17 0.64
N PHE A 103 -3.72 -2.55 -0.49
CA PHE A 103 -5.13 -2.91 -0.59
C PHE A 103 -5.22 -4.42 -0.66
N ILE A 104 -5.95 -5.04 0.26
CA ILE A 104 -5.97 -6.50 0.43
C ILE A 104 -7.39 -7.04 0.32
N GLY A 105 -7.56 -8.06 -0.53
CA GLY A 105 -8.76 -8.88 -0.65
C GLY A 105 -8.52 -10.33 -0.20
N ILE A 106 -9.47 -11.22 -0.49
CA ILE A 106 -9.33 -12.65 -0.19
C ILE A 106 -8.39 -13.28 -1.22
N GLY A 107 -7.13 -13.49 -0.84
CA GLY A 107 -6.11 -14.10 -1.72
C GLY A 107 -5.58 -13.17 -2.82
N GLU A 108 -6.05 -11.94 -2.88
CA GLU A 108 -5.72 -10.94 -3.89
C GLU A 108 -5.20 -9.66 -3.22
N TYR A 109 -4.37 -8.90 -3.92
CA TYR A 109 -3.92 -7.59 -3.43
C TYR A 109 -3.56 -6.62 -4.55
N PHE A 110 -3.56 -5.34 -4.21
CA PHE A 110 -2.98 -4.27 -5.02
C PHE A 110 -2.19 -3.37 -4.09
N SER A 111 -0.91 -3.16 -4.36
CA SER A 111 -0.06 -2.30 -3.55
C SER A 111 0.62 -1.22 -4.39
N ILE A 112 0.70 -0.04 -3.82
CA ILE A 112 1.43 1.11 -4.36
C ILE A 112 2.58 1.35 -3.38
N ARG A 113 3.82 1.20 -3.82
CA ARG A 113 5.00 1.24 -2.94
C ARG A 113 5.99 2.32 -3.33
N ASN A 114 6.82 2.68 -2.37
CA ASN A 114 7.88 3.69 -2.49
C ASN A 114 7.33 5.03 -3.00
N ILE A 115 6.16 5.43 -2.51
CA ILE A 115 5.58 6.70 -2.90
C ILE A 115 6.43 7.80 -2.26
N SER A 116 7.05 8.59 -3.13
CA SER A 116 7.88 9.75 -2.83
C SER A 116 7.22 11.03 -3.38
N SER A 117 7.70 12.20 -2.98
CA SER A 117 7.19 13.49 -3.49
C SER A 117 7.54 13.72 -4.96
N ASP A 118 8.61 13.11 -5.46
CA ASP A 118 9.05 13.17 -6.87
C ASP A 118 8.53 12.01 -7.72
N LEU A 119 8.00 10.95 -7.09
CA LEU A 119 7.49 9.72 -7.71
C LEU A 119 8.52 8.99 -8.58
N ASN A 120 9.82 9.16 -8.33
CA ASN A 120 10.87 8.59 -9.16
C ASN A 120 11.01 7.05 -9.04
N GLU A 121 10.57 6.47 -7.92
CA GLU A 121 10.73 5.03 -7.63
C GLU A 121 9.39 4.32 -7.35
N LEU A 122 8.28 4.88 -7.84
CA LEU A 122 6.95 4.33 -7.61
C LEU A 122 6.83 2.90 -8.16
N GLU A 123 6.45 1.95 -7.29
CA GLU A 123 6.26 0.55 -7.67
C GLU A 123 4.78 0.16 -7.54
N ILE A 124 4.29 -0.62 -8.50
CA ILE A 124 2.95 -1.22 -8.43
C ILE A 124 3.08 -2.73 -8.34
N TRP A 125 2.45 -3.29 -7.31
CA TRP A 125 2.31 -4.73 -7.13
C TRP A 125 0.84 -5.10 -7.29
N CYS A 126 0.52 -5.82 -8.35
CA CYS A 126 -0.84 -6.21 -8.68
C CYS A 126 -0.95 -7.74 -8.63
N ASN A 127 -1.69 -8.25 -7.65
CA ASN A 127 -2.09 -9.64 -7.55
C ASN A 127 -3.61 -9.76 -7.57
N THR A 128 -4.21 -9.31 -8.66
CA THR A 128 -5.67 -9.28 -8.84
C THR A 128 -6.05 -8.97 -10.29
N VAL A 129 -7.34 -9.08 -10.62
CA VAL A 129 -7.93 -8.73 -11.91
C VAL A 129 -8.11 -7.20 -12.02
N VAL A 130 -7.04 -6.50 -12.35
CA VAL A 130 -7.06 -5.10 -12.81
C VAL A 130 -6.33 -5.02 -14.14
N GLU A 131 -6.96 -4.37 -15.12
CA GLU A 131 -6.42 -4.20 -16.48
C GLU A 131 -5.21 -3.24 -16.47
N LEU A 132 -4.20 -3.48 -17.32
CA LEU A 132 -2.97 -2.68 -17.32
C LEU A 132 -3.22 -1.26 -17.82
N ASP A 133 -4.14 -1.08 -18.77
CA ASP A 133 -4.58 0.23 -19.26
C ASP A 133 -5.10 1.14 -18.11
N LYS A 134 -5.86 0.56 -17.16
CA LYS A 134 -6.33 1.28 -15.98
C LYS A 134 -5.20 1.62 -15.04
N ILE A 135 -4.25 0.71 -14.86
CA ILE A 135 -3.08 0.96 -14.02
C ILE A 135 -2.26 2.10 -14.61
N SER A 136 -1.96 2.07 -15.91
CA SER A 136 -1.18 3.11 -16.58
C SER A 136 -1.91 4.46 -16.64
N ASP A 137 -3.23 4.50 -16.83
CA ASP A 137 -4.05 5.73 -16.77
C ASP A 137 -3.84 6.51 -15.45
N LYS A 138 -3.66 5.79 -14.34
CA LYS A 138 -3.60 6.39 -12.99
C LYS A 138 -2.19 6.44 -12.40
N PHE A 139 -1.33 5.52 -12.83
CA PHE A 139 0.01 5.32 -12.29
C PHE A 139 1.06 5.28 -13.42
N SER A 140 0.92 6.13 -14.44
CA SER A 140 1.84 6.22 -15.60
C SER A 140 3.31 6.37 -15.19
N LYS A 141 3.56 7.01 -14.04
CA LYS A 141 4.90 7.25 -13.47
C LYS A 141 5.52 6.04 -12.77
N ALA A 142 4.81 4.91 -12.67
CA ALA A 142 5.37 3.71 -12.07
C ALA A 142 6.61 3.25 -12.86
N THR A 143 7.71 3.01 -12.16
CA THR A 143 8.97 2.56 -12.75
C THR A 143 9.18 1.05 -12.59
N LYS A 144 8.43 0.41 -11.70
CA LYS A 144 8.43 -1.04 -11.53
C LYS A 144 7.04 -1.62 -11.42
N LEU A 145 6.79 -2.70 -12.14
CA LEU A 145 5.55 -3.45 -12.08
C LEU A 145 5.83 -4.88 -11.61
N TYR A 146 4.98 -5.38 -10.73
CA TYR A 146 4.97 -6.77 -10.32
C TYR A 146 3.57 -7.33 -10.53
N LEU A 147 3.42 -8.22 -11.51
CA LEU A 147 2.15 -8.72 -12.01
C LEU A 147 1.99 -10.21 -11.66
N PHE A 148 1.12 -10.49 -10.69
CA PHE A 148 0.82 -11.83 -10.16
C PHE A 148 -0.66 -12.18 -10.35
N PRO A 149 -1.00 -13.45 -10.57
CA PRO A 149 -0.95 -14.08 -11.89
C PRO A 149 -1.71 -13.26 -12.96
N ALA A 150 -0.90 -12.59 -13.79
CA ALA A 150 -1.22 -11.74 -14.95
C ALA A 150 -2.70 -11.64 -15.43
N TYR A 151 -3.23 -10.42 -15.42
CA TYR A 151 -4.46 -10.03 -16.13
C TYR A 151 -4.21 -8.77 -16.97
N TYR A 152 -3.39 -8.90 -18.01
CA TYR A 152 -3.44 -7.95 -19.13
C TYR A 152 -4.16 -8.62 -20.29
N LYS A 153 -5.02 -7.87 -20.99
CA LYS A 153 -5.70 -8.38 -22.19
C LYS A 153 -4.78 -8.31 -23.39
N ASP A 154 -3.99 -7.24 -23.44
CA ASP A 154 -3.01 -6.98 -24.47
C ASP A 154 -1.74 -6.39 -23.81
N ILE A 155 -0.56 -6.89 -24.18
CA ILE A 155 0.71 -6.41 -23.61
C ILE A 155 1.01 -4.98 -24.06
N THR A 156 0.43 -4.52 -25.18
CA THR A 156 0.60 -3.14 -25.67
C THR A 156 0.05 -2.10 -24.70
N GLU A 157 -0.83 -2.48 -23.76
CA GLU A 157 -1.29 -1.62 -22.66
C GLU A 157 -0.13 -1.09 -21.79
N ILE A 158 1.06 -1.70 -21.86
CA ILE A 158 2.28 -1.23 -21.21
C ILE A 158 2.79 0.11 -21.77
N GLU A 159 2.37 0.52 -22.97
CA GLU A 159 2.81 1.78 -23.59
C GLU A 159 2.37 3.02 -22.80
N GLY A 160 1.36 2.88 -21.93
CA GLY A 160 0.84 3.98 -21.10
C GLY A 160 1.77 4.40 -19.94
N PHE A 161 2.90 3.72 -19.73
CA PHE A 161 3.87 4.09 -18.70
C PHE A 161 4.95 5.03 -19.26
N ASP A 162 5.44 5.96 -18.43
CA ASP A 162 6.36 7.01 -18.87
C ASP A 162 7.82 6.54 -18.94
N ASN A 163 8.25 5.72 -17.96
CA ASN A 163 9.65 5.31 -17.80
C ASN A 163 9.76 3.98 -17.06
N LEU A 164 9.23 2.92 -17.64
CA LEU A 164 9.22 1.61 -17.02
C LEU A 164 10.61 0.97 -17.06
N GLN A 165 11.13 0.58 -15.90
CA GLN A 165 12.51 0.07 -15.74
C GLN A 165 12.55 -1.42 -15.41
N TYR A 166 11.47 -1.95 -14.85
CA TYR A 166 11.40 -3.33 -14.40
C TYR A 166 9.98 -3.89 -14.44
N ILE A 167 9.84 -5.12 -14.91
CA ILE A 167 8.58 -5.87 -14.83
C ILE A 167 8.85 -7.30 -14.34
N CYS A 168 8.12 -7.69 -13.30
CA CYS A 168 8.04 -9.08 -12.86
C CYS A 168 6.71 -9.68 -13.29
N PHE A 169 6.77 -10.82 -13.97
CA PHE A 169 5.60 -11.63 -14.30
C PHE A 169 5.62 -12.91 -13.46
N SER A 170 4.47 -13.31 -12.91
CA SER A 170 4.35 -14.61 -12.24
C SER A 170 3.95 -15.75 -13.18
N GLN A 171 3.86 -15.47 -14.48
CA GLN A 171 3.56 -16.42 -15.54
C GLN A 171 4.60 -16.31 -16.66
N ALA A 172 4.63 -17.31 -17.55
CA ALA A 172 5.44 -17.26 -18.75
C ALA A 172 4.94 -16.16 -19.68
N ILE A 173 5.86 -15.38 -20.22
CA ILE A 173 5.63 -14.40 -21.29
C ILE A 173 6.33 -14.89 -22.56
N THR A 174 5.78 -14.53 -23.72
CA THR A 174 6.30 -14.90 -25.03
C THR A 174 7.42 -13.96 -25.48
N ASP A 175 8.26 -14.42 -26.41
CA ASP A 175 9.32 -13.58 -27.01
C ASP A 175 8.73 -12.36 -27.74
N ASP A 176 7.54 -12.48 -28.33
CA ASP A 176 6.84 -11.38 -29.01
C ASP A 176 6.36 -10.32 -28.00
N GLU A 177 5.86 -10.74 -26.83
CA GLU A 177 5.49 -9.83 -25.74
C GLU A 177 6.72 -9.12 -25.18
N ILE A 178 7.83 -9.84 -24.98
CA ILE A 178 9.11 -9.25 -24.57
C ILE A 178 9.58 -8.21 -25.60
N ALA A 179 9.57 -8.56 -26.88
CA ALA A 179 9.97 -7.64 -27.96
C ALA A 179 9.07 -6.40 -28.02
N THR A 180 7.77 -6.56 -27.78
CA THR A 180 6.82 -5.46 -27.69
C THR A 180 7.18 -4.53 -26.54
N ILE A 181 7.40 -5.05 -25.32
CA ILE A 181 7.78 -4.22 -24.18
C ILE A 181 9.12 -3.52 -24.43
N GLN A 182 10.12 -4.23 -24.97
CA GLN A 182 11.44 -3.67 -25.29
C GLN A 182 11.39 -2.59 -26.38
N SER A 183 10.39 -2.64 -27.28
CA SER A 183 10.19 -1.58 -28.27
C SER A 183 9.78 -0.24 -27.65
N TYR A 184 9.05 -0.29 -26.53
CA TYR A 184 8.65 0.88 -25.74
C TYR A 184 9.71 1.26 -24.70
N PHE A 185 10.33 0.27 -24.04
CA PHE A 185 11.30 0.45 -22.96
C PHE A 185 12.54 -0.43 -23.18
N PRO A 186 13.51 0.03 -24.00
CA PRO A 186 14.65 -0.79 -24.43
C PRO A 186 15.52 -1.34 -23.29
N ASP A 187 15.64 -0.60 -22.19
CA ASP A 187 16.47 -0.95 -21.04
C ASP A 187 15.66 -1.61 -19.89
N CYS A 188 14.37 -1.88 -20.09
CA CYS A 188 13.53 -2.50 -19.09
C CYS A 188 14.02 -3.92 -18.78
N LYS A 189 14.13 -4.23 -17.48
CA LYS A 189 14.51 -5.57 -17.00
C LYS A 189 13.27 -6.43 -16.77
N PHE A 190 13.43 -7.73 -16.96
CA PHE A 190 12.34 -8.70 -16.85
C PHE A 190 12.70 -9.81 -15.87
N GLU A 191 11.76 -10.19 -15.03
CA GLU A 191 11.83 -11.39 -14.20
C GLU A 191 10.56 -12.22 -14.40
N CYS A 192 10.72 -13.53 -14.60
CA CYS A 192 9.62 -14.49 -14.56
C CYS A 192 9.74 -15.31 -13.28
N ASN A 193 8.88 -15.04 -12.31
CA ASN A 193 8.89 -15.73 -11.02
C ASN A 193 7.75 -16.76 -10.95
N TYR A 194 8.06 -18.00 -11.32
CA TYR A 194 7.12 -19.14 -11.31
C TYR A 194 6.79 -19.66 -9.90
N SER A 195 7.29 -19.03 -8.84
CA SER A 195 7.32 -19.60 -7.47
C SER A 195 6.64 -18.76 -6.38
N MET A 196 5.87 -17.74 -6.74
CA MET A 196 5.03 -17.00 -5.79
C MET A 196 3.59 -17.48 -5.78
#